data_AF-A0A261W1B5-F1
#
_entry.id   AF-A0A261W1B5-F1
#
_cell.length_a   1.000
_cell.length_b   1.000
_cell.length_c   1.000
_cell.angle_alpha   90.00
_cell.angle_beta   90.00
_cell.angle_gamma   90.00
#
_symmetry.space_group_name_H-M   'P 1'
#
loop_
_entity.id
_entity.type
_entity.pdbx_description
1 polymer ?
#
loop_
_entity_poly.entity_id
_entity_poly.type
_entity_poly.pdbx_seq_one_letter_code
_entity_poly.pdbx_strand_id
1 'polypeptide(L)' 'MRRYVRCFRVVRTQHGERLPPPIPDLMDVELLTFTTERALMVRGFEEIDGARYYQGWYITWKLP' A
#
# COMPACT_ATOMS: atom_id res chain seq x y z
N MET A 1 -17.62 3.27 -16.85
CA MET A 1 -16.88 2.09 -16.35
C MET A 1 -15.40 2.44 -16.33
N ARG A 2 -14.72 2.44 -15.17
CA ARG A 2 -13.27 2.71 -15.09
C ARG A 2 -12.52 1.41 -15.41
N ARG A 3 -11.73 1.42 -16.48
CA ARG A 3 -10.87 0.28 -16.90
C ARG A 3 -9.60 0.14 -16.06
N TYR A 4 -9.31 1.14 -15.23
CA TYR A 4 -8.10 1.24 -14.42
C TYR A 4 -8.44 1.73 -13.01
N VAL A 5 -7.76 1.16 -12.02
CA VAL A 5 -7.78 1.60 -10.62
C VAL A 5 -6.36 1.95 -10.18
N ARG A 6 -6.24 2.79 -9.14
CA ARG A 6 -4.94 3.11 -8.55
C ARG A 6 -4.42 1.91 -7.76
N CYS A 7 -3.14 1.62 -7.87
CA CYS A 7 -2.46 0.58 -7.09
C CYS A 7 -1.41 1.23 -6.19
N PHE A 8 -1.44 0.91 -4.90
CA PHE A 8 -0.38 1.25 -3.96
C PHE A 8 0.51 0.03 -3.73
N ARG A 9 1.81 0.21 -3.98
CA ARG A 9 2.84 -0.82 -3.85
C ARG A 9 4.01 -0.28 -3.05
N VAL A 10 4.43 -1.03 -2.04
CA VAL A 10 5.66 -0.73 -1.31
C VAL A 10 6.84 -1.34 -2.05
N VAL A 11 7.80 -0.51 -2.46
CA VAL A 11 9.04 -0.97 -3.11
C VAL A 11 10.17 -0.87 -2.10
N ARG A 12 10.89 -1.97 -1.90
CA ARG A 12 12.05 -2.04 -1.01
C ARG A 12 13.26 -2.53 -1.80
N THR A 13 14.37 -1.84 -1.61
CA THR A 13 15.67 -2.20 -2.20
C THR A 13 16.74 -2.19 -1.13
N GLN A 14 17.59 -3.22 -1.11
CA GLN A 14 18.74 -3.31 -0.21
C GLN A 14 19.96 -3.75 -1.01
N HIS A 15 21.04 -2.97 -0.97
CA HIS A 15 22.27 -3.21 -1.76
C HIS A 15 22.03 -3.43 -3.27
N GLY A 16 21.01 -2.76 -3.84
CA GLY A 16 20.62 -2.92 -5.24
C GLY A 16 19.68 -4.09 -5.53
N GLU A 17 19.45 -4.98 -4.56
CA GLU A 17 18.51 -6.09 -4.69
C GLU A 17 17.09 -5.66 -4.29
N ARG A 18 16.09 -6.15 -5.03
CA ARG A 18 14.67 -5.91 -4.72
C ARG A 18 14.19 -6.90 -3.66
N LEU A 19 13.73 -6.37 -2.53
CA LEU A 19 13.17 -7.18 -1.46
C LEU A 19 11.66 -7.38 -1.66
N PRO A 20 11.09 -8.47 -1.11
CA PRO A 20 9.65 -8.64 -1.02
C PRO A 20 9.00 -7.44 -0.31
N PRO A 21 7.83 -6.99 -0.80
CA PRO A 21 7.07 -5.94 -0.13
C PRO A 21 6.56 -6.47 1.22
N PRO A 22 6.49 -5.62 2.26
CA PRO A 22 6.02 -6.02 3.58
C PRO A 22 4.49 -6.14 3.65
N ILE A 23 3.78 -5.65 2.64
CA ILE A 23 2.32 -5.68 2.50
C ILE A 23 1.97 -6.03 1.04
N PRO A 24 0.80 -6.63 0.77
CA PRO A 24 0.32 -6.84 -0.59
C PRO A 24 0.08 -5.53 -1.34
N ASP A 25 -0.01 -5.61 -2.66
CA ASP A 25 -0.46 -4.49 -3.49
C ASP A 25 -1.92 -4.14 -3.15
N LEU A 26 -2.18 -2.86 -2.90
CA LEU A 26 -3.53 -2.37 -2.61
C LEU A 26 -4.14 -1.74 -3.84
N MET A 27 -5.15 -2.39 -4.40
CA MET A 27 -5.94 -1.92 -5.52
C MET A 27 -7.05 -0.98 -5.04
N ASP A 28 -7.40 -0.03 -5.92
CA ASP A 28 -8.35 1.05 -5.65
C ASP A 28 -8.03 1.80 -4.35
N VAL A 29 -6.75 2.16 -4.21
CA VAL A 29 -6.25 2.78 -3.00
C VAL A 29 -6.93 4.12 -2.72
N GLU A 30 -7.25 4.33 -1.45
CA GLU A 30 -7.72 5.59 -0.89
C GLU A 30 -6.81 6.03 0.27
N LEU A 31 -6.51 7.32 0.29
CA LEU A 31 -5.84 7.96 1.41
C LEU A 31 -6.89 8.32 2.46
N LEU A 32 -6.77 7.77 3.67
CA LEU A 32 -7.73 8.03 4.74
C LEU A 32 -7.30 9.20 5.63
N THR A 33 -6.01 9.24 5.99
CA THR A 33 -5.46 10.34 6.78
C THR A 33 -3.97 10.50 6.53
N PHE A 34 -3.48 11.74 6.65
CA PHE A 34 -2.07 12.09 6.56
C PHE A 34 -1.67 12.73 7.90
N THR A 35 -0.66 12.20 8.58
CA THR A 35 0.08 12.97 9.59
C THR A 35 1.46 13.26 9.01
N THR A 36 1.71 14.55 8.80
CA THR A 36 2.76 15.05 7.88
C THR A 36 4.17 14.61 8.23
N GLU A 37 4.40 14.24 9.47
CA GLU A 37 5.75 14.01 9.97
C GLU A 37 6.11 12.52 10.02
N ARG A 38 5.15 11.61 10.21
CA ARG A 38 5.49 10.26 10.73
C ARG A 38 4.63 9.10 10.24
N ALA A 39 3.45 9.34 9.68
CA ALA A 39 2.57 8.25 9.32
C ALA A 39 1.50 8.57 8.27
N LEU A 40 1.01 7.51 7.65
CA LEU A 40 -0.03 7.52 6.65
C LEU A 40 -1.02 6.39 6.93
N MET A 41 -2.32 6.66 6.77
CA MET A 41 -3.33 5.59 6.71
C MET A 41 -3.85 5.47 5.28
N VAL A 42 -3.74 4.27 4.71
CA VAL A 42 -4.31 3.93 3.40
C VAL A 42 -5.27 2.75 3.53
N ARG A 43 -6.22 2.66 2.61
CA ARG A 43 -7.03 1.46 2.43
C ARG A 43 -7.09 1.08 0.96
N GLY A 44 -7.33 -0.19 0.69
CA GLY A 44 -7.60 -0.71 -0.64
C GLY A 44 -8.04 -2.16 -0.54
N PHE A 45 -8.03 -2.88 -1.66
CA PHE A 45 -8.24 -4.31 -1.66
C PHE A 45 -7.06 -5.06 -2.29
N GLU A 46 -6.83 -6.28 -1.83
CA GLU A 46 -6.12 -7.28 -2.62
C GLU A 46 -7.12 -8.26 -3.22
N GLU A 47 -6.75 -8.90 -4.33
CA GLU A 47 -7.55 -9.94 -4.95
C GLU A 47 -6.87 -11.29 -4.74
N ILE A 48 -7.58 -12.22 -4.09
CA ILE A 48 -7.13 -13.58 -3.84
C ILE A 48 -8.22 -14.50 -4.36
N ASP A 49 -7.88 -15.40 -5.27
CA ASP A 49 -8.80 -16.36 -5.89
C ASP A 49 -10.08 -15.72 -6.46
N GLY A 50 -9.94 -14.52 -7.06
CA GLY A 50 -11.06 -13.76 -7.64
C GLY A 50 -11.97 -13.06 -6.63
N ALA A 51 -11.70 -13.20 -5.32
CA ALA A 51 -12.38 -12.50 -4.25
C ALA A 51 -11.58 -11.27 -3.79
N ARG A 52 -12.29 -10.18 -3.47
CA ARG A 52 -11.68 -8.94 -2.99
C ARG A 52 -11.65 -8.90 -1.47
N TYR A 53 -10.45 -8.68 -0.93
CA TYR A 53 -10.21 -8.54 0.50
C TYR A 53 -9.80 -7.11 0.80
N TYR A 54 -10.69 -6.36 1.48
CA TYR A 54 -10.45 -4.98 1.84
C TYR A 54 -9.62 -4.88 3.10
N GLN A 55 -8.61 -4.04 3.06
CA GLN A 55 -7.66 -3.88 4.15
C GLN A 55 -7.21 -2.43 4.30
N GLY A 56 -6.90 -2.05 5.53
CA GLY A 56 -6.37 -0.75 5.90
C GLY A 56 -4.98 -0.89 6.51
N TRP A 57 -4.05 -0.04 6.11
CA TRP A 57 -2.66 -0.07 6.56
C TRP A 57 -2.27 1.26 7.15
N TYR A 58 -1.82 1.22 8.41
CA TYR A 58 -1.16 2.32 9.08
C TYR A 58 0.35 2.19 8.86
N ILE A 59 0.90 3.07 8.04
CA ILE A 59 2.30 3.06 7.62
C ILE A 59 3.03 4.15 8.37
N THR A 60 4.05 3.79 9.14
CA THR A 60 4.89 4.74 9.88
C THR A 60 6.32 4.71 9.37
N TRP A 61 7.02 5.84 9.45
CA TRP A 61 8.46 5.89 9.23
C TRP A 61 9.14 6.65 10.37
N LYS A 62 10.37 6.25 10.69
CA LYS A 62 11.24 7.02 11.58
C LYS A 62 12.03 7.99 10.70
N LEU A 63 11.94 9.28 11.01
CA LEU A 63 12.90 10.24 10.49
C LEU A 63 14.28 9.90 11.09
N PRO A 64 15.39 10.10 10.34
CA PRO A 64 16.75 9.89 10.84
C PRO A 64 17.03 10.68 12.12
#